data_AF-A0A378QTY3-F1
#
_entry.id   AF-A0A378QTY3-F1
#
_cell.length_a   1.000
_cell.length_b   1.000
_cell.length_c   1.000
_cell.angle_alpha   90.00
_cell.angle_beta   90.00
_cell.angle_gamma   90.00
#
_symmetry.space_group_name_H-M   'P 1'
#
loop_
_entity.id
_entity.type
_entity.pdbx_description
1 polymer ?
#
loop_
_entity_poly.entity_id
_entity_poly.type
_entity_poly.pdbx_seq_one_letter_code
_entity_poly.pdbx_strand_id
1 'polypeptide(L)'
;MGLYECSINSQVFYSWVEQVLLPELPPNSVIVMDNATFHKRQDIQELMQKHNHTILWLPPYSPDLNPIEQVWSWIKGLRQDWRLDCIDKLFFYFMWLCGSF
;
A
#
# COMPACT_ATOMS: atom_id res chain seq x y z
N MET A 1 -6.17 -8.60 13.65
CA MET A 1 -5.40 -7.40 14.04
C MET A 1 -4.97 -6.73 12.75
N GLY A 2 -5.35 -5.47 12.53
CA GLY A 2 -4.78 -4.67 11.45
C GLY A 2 -3.45 -4.09 11.92
N LEU A 3 -2.63 -3.56 11.00
CA LEU A 3 -1.45 -2.77 11.38
C LEU A 3 -1.81 -1.53 12.21
N TYR A 4 -3.07 -1.08 12.11
CA TYR A 4 -3.65 0.00 12.88
C TYR A 4 -4.95 -0.47 13.52
N GLU A 5 -5.13 -0.17 14.81
CA GLU A 5 -6.37 -0.42 15.57
C GLU A 5 -7.43 0.68 15.34
N CYS A 6 -7.12 1.65 14.49
CA CYS A 6 -7.99 2.78 14.16
C CYS A 6 -8.32 2.81 12.65
N SER A 7 -9.38 3.52 12.30
CA SER A 7 -9.68 3.82 10.90
C SER A 7 -8.55 4.64 10.29
N ILE A 8 -8.05 4.20 9.13
CA ILE A 8 -7.06 4.97 8.38
C ILE A 8 -7.71 6.26 7.90
N ASN A 9 -7.13 7.38 8.32
CA ASN A 9 -7.52 8.71 7.90
C ASN A 9 -6.30 9.44 7.32
N SER A 10 -6.55 10.65 6.83
CA SER A 10 -5.53 11.56 6.29
C SER A 10 -4.30 11.70 7.18
N GLN A 11 -4.46 11.72 8.52
CA GLN A 11 -3.35 11.90 9.45
C GLN A 11 -2.53 10.62 9.64
N VAL A 12 -3.20 9.47 9.81
CA VAL A 12 -2.52 8.18 9.89
C VAL A 12 -1.73 7.91 8.61
N PHE A 13 -2.33 8.20 7.45
CA PHE A 13 -1.66 8.05 6.16
C PHE A 13 -0.44 8.96 6.02
N TYR A 14 -0.53 10.25 6.40
CA TYR A 14 0.61 11.15 6.40
C TYR A 14 1.76 10.61 7.28
N SER A 15 1.46 10.20 8.51
CA SER A 15 2.48 9.67 9.43
C SER A 15 3.12 8.39 8.89
N TRP A 16 2.34 7.50 8.26
CA TRP A 16 2.88 6.31 7.60
C TRP A 16 3.79 6.68 6.42
N VAL A 17 3.39 7.65 5.59
CA VAL A 17 4.21 8.13 4.47
C VAL A 17 5.57 8.64 4.98
N GLU A 18 5.53 9.51 5.99
CA GLU A 18 6.73 10.16 6.52
C GLU A 18 7.67 9.17 7.23
N GLN A 19 7.11 8.30 8.07
CA GLN A 19 7.89 7.49 9.01
C GLN A 19 8.23 6.10 8.47
N VAL A 20 7.45 5.58 7.52
CA VAL A 20 7.58 4.19 7.03
C VAL A 20 7.88 4.15 5.54
N LEU A 21 7.11 4.86 4.72
CA LEU A 21 7.30 4.78 3.27
C LEU A 21 8.60 5.46 2.83
N LEU A 22 8.81 6.73 3.18
CA LEU A 22 9.96 7.51 2.71
C LEU A 22 11.32 6.87 3.00
N PRO A 23 11.61 6.33 4.20
CA PRO A 23 12.90 5.70 4.47
C PRO A 23 13.20 4.47 3.60
N GLU A 24 12.16 3.79 3.12
CA GLU A 24 12.27 2.56 2.34
C GLU A 24 12.29 2.80 0.82
N LEU A 25 11.99 4.03 0.38
CA LEU A 25 11.95 4.36 -1.04
C LEU A 25 13.36 4.49 -1.63
N PRO A 26 13.65 3.82 -2.76
CA PRO A 26 14.83 4.12 -3.56
C PRO A 26 14.81 5.59 -4.03
N PRO A 27 15.99 6.22 -4.23
CA PRO A 27 16.06 7.56 -4.79
C PRO A 27 15.27 7.69 -6.09
N ASN A 28 14.59 8.81 -6.28
CA ASN A 28 13.88 9.15 -7.52
C ASN A 28 12.71 8.22 -7.88
N SER A 29 12.14 7.53 -6.88
CA SER A 29 10.97 6.65 -7.07
C SER A 29 9.73 7.38 -7.62
N VAL A 30 8.92 6.63 -8.38
CA VAL A 30 7.56 6.98 -8.79
C VAL A 30 6.57 6.24 -7.90
N ILE A 31 5.74 6.96 -7.17
CA ILE A 31 4.71 6.40 -6.30
C ILE A 31 3.38 6.42 -7.05
N VAL A 32 2.85 5.23 -7.34
CA VAL A 32 1.53 5.07 -7.97
C VAL A 32 0.45 5.13 -6.89
N MET A 33 -0.49 6.06 -7.01
CA MET A 33 -1.59 6.24 -6.03
C MET A 33 -2.94 6.21 -6.73
N ASP A 34 -3.94 5.60 -6.07
CA ASP A 34 -5.33 5.73 -6.46
C ASP A 34 -5.91 7.10 -6.04
N ASN A 35 -7.20 7.32 -6.29
CA ASN A 35 -7.84 8.61 -6.03
C ASN A 35 -8.49 8.75 -4.64
N ALA A 36 -8.14 7.92 -3.65
CA ALA A 36 -8.69 8.05 -2.30
C ALA A 36 -8.49 9.49 -1.76
N THR A 37 -9.52 10.05 -1.14
CA THR A 37 -9.54 11.48 -0.75
C THR A 37 -8.41 11.83 0.22
N PHE A 38 -8.03 10.90 1.10
CA PHE A 38 -6.94 11.08 2.06
C PHE A 38 -5.53 10.98 1.44
N HIS A 39 -5.38 10.48 0.21
CA HIS A 39 -4.10 10.54 -0.52
C HIS A 39 -3.82 11.94 -1.05
N LYS A 40 -4.86 12.73 -1.33
CA LYS A 40 -4.76 14.02 -2.05
C LYS A 40 -4.37 15.21 -1.17
N ARG A 41 -3.90 14.98 0.06
CA ARG A 41 -3.39 16.08 0.88
C ARG A 41 -2.20 16.74 0.19
N GLN A 42 -2.15 18.06 0.23
CA GLN A 42 -1.10 18.84 -0.43
C GLN A 42 0.27 18.62 0.22
N ASP A 43 0.33 18.54 1.55
CA ASP A 43 1.56 18.32 2.31
C ASP A 43 2.27 17.00 1.96
N ILE A 44 1.52 15.93 1.64
CA ILE A 44 2.09 14.67 1.15
C ILE A 44 2.78 14.87 -0.20
N GLN A 45 2.19 15.66 -1.10
CA GLN A 45 2.77 15.93 -2.43
C GLN A 45 4.05 16.76 -2.31
N GLU A 46 4.02 17.79 -1.46
CA GLU A 46 5.19 18.62 -1.16
C GLU A 46 6.32 17.80 -0.53
N LEU A 47 5.97 16.90 0.39
CA LEU A 47 6.92 16.00 1.03
C LEU A 47 7.58 15.07 0.01
N MET A 48 6.81 14.42 -0.87
CA MET A 48 7.36 13.57 -1.93
C MET A 48 8.29 14.35 -2.86
N GLN A 49 7.88 15.54 -3.31
CA GLN A 49 8.69 16.39 -4.19
C GLN A 49 9.99 16.85 -3.52
N LYS A 50 9.93 17.22 -2.23
CA LYS A 50 11.10 17.61 -1.44
C LYS A 50 12.14 16.47 -1.36
N HIS A 51 11.68 15.23 -1.32
CA HIS A 51 12.53 14.03 -1.34
C HIS A 51 12.85 13.52 -2.77
N ASN A 52 12.56 14.34 -3.79
CA ASN A 52 12.83 14.04 -5.20
C ASN A 52 12.07 12.81 -5.73
N HIS A 53 10.91 12.52 -5.16
CA HIS A 53 9.98 11.49 -5.63
C HIS A 53 8.82 12.12 -6.40
N THR A 54 8.21 11.34 -7.30
CA THR A 54 7.05 11.79 -8.08
C THR A 54 5.83 10.92 -7.78
N ILE A 55 4.65 11.54 -7.78
CA ILE A 55 3.37 10.82 -7.61
C ILE A 55 2.72 10.67 -8.98
N LEU A 56 2.36 9.43 -9.33
CA LEU A 56 1.55 9.10 -10.49
C LEU A 56 0.13 8.73 -10.03
N TRP A 57 -0.84 9.58 -10.37
CA TRP A 57 -2.24 9.30 -10.09
C TRP A 57 -2.83 8.37 -11.15
N LEU A 58 -3.45 7.28 -10.70
CA LEU A 58 -4.23 6.42 -11.60
C LEU A 58 -5.50 7.15 -12.08
N PRO A 59 -6.01 6.82 -13.28
CA PRO A 59 -7.31 7.31 -13.72
C PRO A 59 -8.45 6.82 -12.78
N PRO A 60 -9.53 7.60 -12.62
CA PRO A 60 -10.68 7.18 -11.81
C PRO A 60 -11.24 5.82 -12.26
N TYR A 61 -11.66 5.01 -11.29
CA TYR A 61 -12.29 3.70 -11.52
C TYR A 61 -11.46 2.73 -12.40
N SER A 62 -10.13 2.81 -12.34
CA SER A 62 -9.22 1.94 -13.09
C SER A 62 -8.45 0.96 -12.18
N PRO A 63 -9.15 0.04 -11.47
CA PRO A 63 -8.49 -0.92 -10.57
C PRO A 63 -7.61 -1.92 -11.33
N ASP A 64 -7.89 -2.14 -12.62
CA ASP A 64 -7.08 -2.94 -13.54
C ASP A 64 -5.66 -2.40 -13.72
N LEU A 65 -5.48 -1.08 -13.58
CA LEU A 65 -4.19 -0.41 -13.64
C LEU A 65 -3.43 -0.40 -12.31
N ASN A 66 -4.02 -0.97 -11.24
CA ASN A 66 -3.39 -1.04 -9.93
C ASN A 66 -2.92 -2.48 -9.64
N PRO A 67 -1.61 -2.80 -9.79
CA PRO A 67 -1.11 -4.17 -9.63
C PRO A 67 -1.41 -4.78 -8.25
N ILE A 68 -1.54 -3.95 -7.21
CA ILE A 68 -1.84 -4.44 -5.85
C ILE A 68 -3.22 -5.12 -5.79
N GLU A 69 -4.17 -4.74 -6.65
CA GLU A 69 -5.51 -5.36 -6.69
C GLU A 69 -5.43 -6.82 -7.16
N GLN A 70 -4.55 -7.12 -8.11
CA GLN A 70 -4.31 -8.48 -8.58
C GLN A 70 -3.67 -9.33 -7.48
N VAL A 71 -2.70 -8.77 -6.76
CA VAL A 71 -2.07 -9.42 -5.60
C VAL A 71 -3.10 -9.70 -4.51
N TRP A 72 -3.97 -8.73 -4.20
CA TRP A 72 -5.05 -8.94 -3.23
C TRP A 72 -6.06 -10.00 -3.65
N SER A 73 -6.41 -10.06 -4.95
CA SER A 73 -7.27 -11.11 -5.49
C SER A 73 -6.64 -12.49 -5.27
N TRP A 74 -5.35 -12.63 -5.57
CA TRP A 74 -4.61 -13.87 -5.34
C TRP A 74 -4.55 -14.27 -3.87
N ILE A 75 -4.18 -13.34 -2.96
CA ILE A 75 -4.15 -13.58 -1.51
C ILE A 75 -5.52 -14.02 -0.97
N LYS A 76 -6.61 -13.40 -1.45
CA LYS A 76 -7.99 -13.78 -1.07
C LYS A 76 -8.32 -15.20 -1.56
N GLY A 77 -7.84 -15.58 -2.75
CA GLY A 77 -7.94 -16.95 -3.26
C GLY A 77 -7.22 -17.95 -2.34
N LEU A 78 -5.96 -17.69 -2.00
CA LEU A 78 -5.19 -18.54 -1.08
C LEU A 78 -5.88 -18.70 0.27
N ARG A 79 -6.42 -17.61 0.82
CA ARG A 79 -7.19 -17.63 2.07
C ARG A 79 -8.39 -18.57 1.97
N GLN A 80 -9.13 -18.50 0.86
CA GLN A 80 -10.33 -19.30 0.64
C GLN A 80 -9.99 -20.79 0.47
N ASP A 81 -9.00 -21.10 -0.37
CA ASP A 81 -8.59 -22.47 -0.69
C ASP A 81 -8.06 -23.20 0.55
N TRP A 82 -7.25 -22.51 1.35
CA TRP A 82 -6.63 -23.07 2.56
C TRP A 82 -7.49 -22.91 3.81
N ARG A 83 -8.66 -22.25 3.69
CA ARG A 83 -9.59 -21.97 4.80
C ARG A 83 -8.89 -21.29 5.99
N LEU A 84 -8.00 -20.35 5.69
CA LEU A 84 -7.27 -19.62 6.73
C LEU A 84 -8.15 -18.54 7.36
N ASP A 85 -8.28 -18.62 8.68
CA ASP A 85 -8.97 -17.64 9.52
C ASP A 85 -8.01 -16.64 10.19
N CYS A 86 -6.72 -16.96 10.22
CA CYS A 86 -5.66 -16.13 10.79
C CYS A 86 -4.90 -15.36 9.70
N ILE A 87 -4.95 -14.03 9.80
CA ILE A 87 -4.27 -13.11 8.88
C ILE A 87 -2.74 -13.27 8.95
N ASP A 88 -2.18 -13.45 10.14
CA ASP A 88 -0.73 -13.58 10.31
C ASP A 88 -0.19 -14.85 9.62
N LYS A 89 -0.94 -15.95 9.71
CA LYS A 89 -0.62 -17.18 8.97
C LYS A 89 -0.71 -16.98 7.46
N LEU A 90 -1.72 -16.26 6.99
CA LEU A 90 -1.90 -15.96 5.57
C LEU A 90 -0.71 -15.16 5.02
N PHE A 91 -0.30 -14.09 5.71
CA PHE A 91 0.85 -13.29 5.29
C PHE A 91 2.17 -14.03 5.42
N PHE A 92 2.36 -14.85 6.46
CA PHE A 92 3.54 -15.69 6.59
C PHE A 92 3.73 -16.59 5.35
N TYR A 93 2.68 -17.33 4.96
CA TYR A 93 2.77 -18.20 3.79
C TYR A 93 2.86 -17.43 2.47
N PHE A 94 2.17 -16.30 2.35
CA PHE A 94 2.29 -15.44 1.17
C PHE A 94 3.73 -14.96 0.98
N MET A 95 4.36 -14.43 2.03
CA MET A 95 5.74 -13.96 1.98
C MET A 95 6.73 -15.11 1.71
N TRP A 96 6.46 -16.30 2.26
CA TRP A 96 7.22 -17.52 1.94
C TRP A 96 7.10 -17.92 0.47
N LEU A 97 5.90 -17.89 -0.12
CA LEU A 97 5.68 -18.17 -1.55
C LEU A 97 6.34 -17.14 -2.47
N CYS A 98 6.38 -15.88 -2.05
CA CYS A 98 7.03 -14.80 -2.81
C CYS A 98 8.57 -14.80 -2.71
N GLY A 99 9.15 -15.69 -1.90
CA GLY A 99 10.61 -15.71 -1.69
C GLY A 99 11.13 -14.48 -0.94
N SER A 100 10.27 -13.83 -0.15
CA SER A 100 10.59 -12.60 0.60
C SER A 100 11.18 -12.88 1.99
N PHE A 101 11.80 -14.05 2.17
CA PHE A 101 12.51 -14.50 3.38
C PHE A 101 13.85 -15.13 3.01
#